data_AF-K1PV89-F1
#
_entry.id   AF-K1PV89-F1
#
_cell.length_a   1.000
_cell.length_b   1.000
_cell.length_c   1.000
_cell.angle_alpha   90.00
_cell.angle_beta   90.00
_cell.angle_gamma   90.00
#
_symmetry.space_group_name_H-M   'P 1'
#
loop_
_entity.id
_entity.type
_entity.pdbx_description
1 polymer ?
#
loop_
_entity_poly.entity_id
_entity_poly.type
_entity_poly.pdbx_seq_one_letter_code
_entity_poly.pdbx_strand_id
1 'polypeptide(L)'
;MGGTPSLPQVPLTTDRVVLVTGGNTGIGYETSKWIAMMGARVIIACRSEERAKNAIEKMQKEFEEEKAKGTAGICSKERLDVEFMALDLASLSSVENFIETFKSKKTKLHLLLCNAGIAMHPLEYTEDGFEIMFQVNYLGHFLLVTKLLPIMLDSGEDCRIVLVSSDAHLTSSFDLEKAQGKHHTKENFKRLQYYGNSKLYQIMQMYCLNRRLQNTNVTVNSIHPGIVDTEINRSFSDLGMWKMFFQISKIIGKCLDIFYETRQIQS
;
A
#
# COMPACT_ATOMS: atom_id res chain seq x y z
N MET A 1 -18.99 2.48 -3.21
CA MET A 1 -18.96 3.40 -2.05
C MET A 1 -18.39 4.71 -2.55
N GLY A 2 -19.26 5.66 -2.90
CA GLY A 2 -18.91 6.91 -3.59
C GLY A 2 -19.20 8.13 -2.70
N GLY A 3 -18.61 8.17 -1.50
CA GLY A 3 -18.64 9.37 -0.67
C GLY A 3 -17.63 10.38 -1.21
N THR A 4 -17.96 11.67 -1.15
CA THR A 4 -16.97 12.74 -1.34
C THR A 4 -15.83 12.51 -0.34
N PRO A 5 -14.55 12.49 -0.75
CA PRO A 5 -13.43 12.35 0.17
C PRO A 5 -13.48 13.47 1.21
N SER A 6 -13.89 13.15 2.44
CA SER A 6 -13.76 14.07 3.56
C SER A 6 -12.35 13.91 4.11
N LEU A 7 -11.52 14.94 3.93
CA LEU A 7 -10.24 14.97 4.62
C LEU A 7 -10.48 14.90 6.13
N PRO A 8 -9.85 13.95 6.85
CA PRO A 8 -9.94 13.97 8.30
C PRO A 8 -9.38 15.30 8.79
N GLN A 9 -10.10 15.98 9.69
CA GLN A 9 -9.65 17.24 10.30
C GLN A 9 -8.60 16.97 11.39
N VAL A 10 -7.55 16.24 10.99
CA VAL A 10 -6.39 15.94 11.81
C VAL A 10 -5.21 16.64 11.13
N PRO A 11 -4.67 17.73 11.68
CA PRO A 11 -3.50 18.37 11.10
C PRO A 11 -2.32 17.40 11.19
N LEU A 12 -1.82 16.92 10.05
CA LEU A 12 -0.51 16.26 10.01
C LEU A 12 0.54 17.36 10.03
N THR A 13 1.24 17.47 11.15
CA THR A 13 2.35 18.42 11.29
C THR A 13 3.45 18.10 10.28
N THR A 14 4.18 19.13 9.84
CA THR A 14 5.20 19.03 8.78
C THR A 14 6.41 18.18 9.17
N ASP A 15 6.54 17.81 10.44
CA ASP A 15 7.56 16.92 11.00
C ASP A 15 7.23 15.43 10.78
N ARG A 16 6.00 15.10 10.36
CA ARG A 16 5.59 13.72 10.10
C ARG A 16 6.18 13.24 8.78
N VAL A 17 6.83 12.08 8.86
CA VAL A 17 7.47 11.40 7.72
C VAL A 17 6.75 10.08 7.50
N VAL A 18 6.27 9.89 6.28
CA VAL A 18 5.46 8.74 5.88
C VAL A 18 6.16 8.01 4.75
N LEU A 19 6.30 6.70 4.88
CA LEU A 19 6.79 5.82 3.83
C LEU A 19 5.64 4.96 3.29
N VAL A 20 5.38 5.06 1.98
CA VAL A 20 4.35 4.29 1.29
C VAL A 20 4.96 3.40 0.23
N THR A 21 4.87 2.07 0.41
CA THR A 21 5.26 1.13 -0.65
C THR A 21 4.18 1.09 -1.73
N GLY A 22 4.58 1.14 -3.00
CA GLY A 22 3.64 1.25 -4.12
C GLY A 22 2.86 2.58 -4.12
N GLY A 23 3.45 3.66 -3.58
CA GLY A 23 2.83 4.98 -3.46
C GLY A 23 2.59 5.71 -4.78
N ASN A 24 2.96 5.12 -5.93
CA ASN A 24 2.82 5.76 -7.24
C ASN A 24 1.54 5.36 -8.01
N THR A 25 0.76 4.38 -7.54
CA THR A 25 -0.48 3.95 -8.20
C THR A 25 -1.57 3.52 -7.21
N GLY A 26 -2.83 3.48 -7.68
CA GLY A 26 -3.97 2.91 -6.95
C GLY A 26 -4.18 3.53 -5.56
N ILE A 27 -4.46 2.68 -4.57
CA ILE A 27 -4.67 3.10 -3.17
C ILE A 27 -3.43 3.80 -2.61
N GLY A 28 -2.23 3.32 -2.95
CA GLY A 28 -0.97 3.92 -2.51
C GLY A 28 -0.81 5.35 -3.01
N TYR A 29 -1.20 5.63 -4.27
CA TYR A 29 -1.20 6.98 -4.84
C TYR A 29 -2.16 7.91 -4.08
N GLU A 30 -3.43 7.52 -3.94
CA GLU A 30 -4.40 8.37 -3.25
C GLU A 30 -4.01 8.61 -1.79
N THR A 31 -3.51 7.58 -1.11
CA THR A 31 -3.04 7.72 0.28
C THR A 31 -1.84 8.66 0.37
N SER A 32 -0.85 8.50 -0.51
CA SER A 32 0.34 9.37 -0.54
C SER A 32 -0.03 10.82 -0.82
N LYS A 33 -0.92 11.05 -1.80
CA LYS A 33 -1.41 12.37 -2.18
C LYS A 33 -2.09 13.08 -1.02
N TRP A 34 -3.10 12.47 -0.41
CA TRP A 34 -3.87 13.13 0.64
C TRP A 34 -3.04 13.33 1.91
N ILE A 35 -2.17 12.39 2.27
CA ILE A 35 -1.24 12.56 3.39
C ILE A 35 -0.27 13.74 3.14
N ALA A 36 0.26 13.85 1.92
CA ALA A 36 1.12 14.97 1.57
C ALA A 36 0.35 16.30 1.58
N MET A 37 -0.88 16.33 1.06
CA MET A 37 -1.77 17.49 1.09
C MET A 37 -2.09 17.93 2.52
N MET A 38 -2.18 17.00 3.47
CA MET A 38 -2.34 17.30 4.89
C MET A 38 -1.06 17.89 5.54
N GLY A 39 0.08 17.87 4.85
CA GLY A 39 1.32 18.56 5.25
C GLY A 39 2.53 17.67 5.53
N ALA A 40 2.37 16.36 5.60
CA ALA A 40 3.46 15.43 5.90
C ALA A 40 4.49 15.33 4.75
N ARG A 41 5.71 14.92 5.09
CA ARG A 41 6.72 14.48 4.11
C ARG A 41 6.43 13.03 3.73
N VAL A 42 6.25 12.77 2.43
CA VAL A 42 5.91 11.44 1.93
C VAL A 42 7.04 10.88 1.06
N ILE A 43 7.52 9.70 1.43
CA ILE A 43 8.44 8.90 0.63
C ILE A 43 7.59 7.84 -0.08
N ILE A 44 7.49 7.94 -1.40
CA ILE A 44 6.91 6.87 -2.21
C ILE A 44 8.01 5.90 -2.62
N ALA A 45 7.84 4.63 -2.24
CA ALA A 45 8.80 3.58 -2.52
C ALA A 45 8.25 2.60 -3.56
N CYS A 46 8.87 2.53 -4.73
CA CYS A 46 8.45 1.66 -5.81
C CYS A 46 9.57 1.36 -6.81
N ARG A 47 9.29 0.51 -7.79
CA ARG A 47 10.30 0.00 -8.74
C ARG A 47 10.72 1.00 -9.81
N SER A 48 9.76 1.76 -10.35
CA SER A 48 9.97 2.59 -11.54
C SER A 48 10.04 4.06 -11.17
N GLU A 49 11.24 4.63 -11.28
CA GLU A 49 11.50 6.06 -11.06
C GLU A 49 10.65 6.94 -11.98
N GLU A 50 10.56 6.60 -13.27
CA GLU A 50 9.76 7.35 -14.24
C GLU A 50 8.28 7.43 -13.82
N ARG A 51 7.69 6.28 -13.47
CA ARG A 51 6.30 6.23 -13.01
C ARG A 51 6.10 6.97 -11.69
N ALA A 52 7.10 6.95 -10.81
CA ALA A 52 7.08 7.71 -9.56
C ALA A 52 7.11 9.21 -9.82
N LYS A 53 8.00 9.69 -10.70
CA LYS A 53 8.08 11.11 -11.10
C LYS A 53 6.77 11.60 -11.69
N ASN A 54 6.18 10.86 -12.63
CA ASN A 54 4.88 11.18 -13.22
C ASN A 54 3.78 11.24 -12.16
N ALA A 55 3.78 10.31 -11.18
CA ALA A 55 2.84 10.34 -10.08
C ALA A 55 3.04 11.57 -9.18
N ILE A 56 4.27 11.90 -8.81
CA ILE A 56 4.58 13.09 -8.00
C ILE A 56 4.12 14.36 -8.71
N GLU A 57 4.42 14.53 -10.01
CA GLU A 57 3.95 15.67 -10.78
C GLU A 57 2.42 15.77 -10.84
N LYS A 58 1.72 14.63 -10.98
CA LYS A 58 0.26 14.59 -10.94
C LYS A 58 -0.27 15.02 -9.56
N MET A 59 0.34 14.56 -8.47
CA MET A 59 -0.03 14.98 -7.11
C MET A 59 0.15 16.50 -6.91
N GLN A 60 1.22 17.09 -7.47
CA GLN A 60 1.43 18.54 -7.39
C GLN A 60 0.34 19.31 -8.13
N LYS A 61 -0.07 18.86 -9.33
CA LYS A 61 -1.17 19.50 -10.07
C LYS A 61 -2.50 19.40 -9.31
N GLU A 62 -2.82 18.21 -8.81
CA GLU A 62 -4.03 17.99 -8.01
C GLU A 62 -4.02 18.82 -6.70
N PHE A 63 -2.84 19.07 -6.11
CA PHE A 63 -2.70 19.95 -4.95
C PHE A 63 -3.06 21.40 -5.25
N GLU A 64 -2.58 21.96 -6.36
CA GLU A 64 -2.94 23.33 -6.76
C GLU A 64 -4.44 23.46 -7.04
N GLU A 65 -5.04 22.46 -7.69
CA GLU A 65 -6.48 22.43 -7.95
C GLU A 65 -7.30 22.42 -6.66
N GLU A 66 -6.94 21.57 -5.69
CA GLU A 66 -7.65 21.51 -4.42
C GLU A 66 -7.44 22.75 -3.54
N LYS A 67 -6.24 23.37 -3.61
CA LYS A 67 -5.96 24.64 -2.95
C LYS A 67 -6.81 25.77 -3.53
N ALA A 68 -6.96 25.81 -4.86
CA ALA A 68 -7.82 26.79 -5.54
C ALA A 68 -9.31 26.62 -5.20
N LYS A 69 -9.77 25.40 -4.94
CA LYS A 69 -11.14 25.11 -4.46
C LYS A 69 -11.38 25.53 -3.01
N GLY A 70 -10.33 25.86 -2.26
CA GLY A 70 -10.44 26.12 -0.82
C GLY A 70 -10.79 24.87 -0.02
N THR A 71 -10.38 23.69 -0.48
CA THR A 71 -10.65 22.42 0.21
C THR A 71 -10.07 22.45 1.63
N ALA A 72 -10.93 22.24 2.64
CA ALA A 72 -10.54 22.29 4.04
C ALA A 72 -9.56 21.15 4.40
N GLY A 73 -8.59 21.44 5.26
CA GLY A 73 -7.61 20.45 5.75
C GLY A 73 -6.35 20.30 4.88
N ILE A 74 -6.25 21.07 3.80
CA ILE A 74 -5.04 21.15 2.97
C ILE A 74 -4.02 22.09 3.61
N CYS A 75 -2.75 21.68 3.60
CA CYS A 75 -1.65 22.44 4.17
C CYS A 75 -1.39 23.73 3.40
N SER A 76 -0.80 24.72 4.08
CA SER A 76 -0.45 26.01 3.49
C SER A 76 0.83 25.99 2.65
N LYS A 77 1.45 24.82 2.43
CA LYS A 77 2.72 24.71 1.69
C LYS A 77 2.56 25.23 0.25
N GLU A 78 3.66 25.71 -0.31
CA GLU A 78 3.73 26.09 -1.73
C GLU A 78 3.83 24.86 -2.64
N ARG A 79 4.34 23.74 -2.12
CA ARG A 79 4.53 22.50 -2.85
C ARG A 79 4.43 21.31 -1.92
N LEU A 80 3.90 20.19 -2.40
CA LEU A 80 3.91 18.94 -1.63
C LEU A 80 5.34 18.43 -1.45
N ASP A 81 5.65 17.96 -0.23
CA ASP A 81 6.93 17.33 0.09
C ASP A 81 6.82 15.82 -0.15
N VAL A 82 7.03 15.43 -1.42
CA VAL A 82 6.97 14.03 -1.87
C VAL A 82 8.27 13.66 -2.56
N GLU A 83 8.95 12.63 -2.06
CA GLU A 83 10.19 12.10 -2.66
C GLU A 83 10.02 10.65 -3.11
N PHE A 84 10.74 10.29 -4.17
CA PHE A 84 10.84 8.91 -4.65
C PHE A 84 12.07 8.22 -4.03
N MET A 85 11.90 6.95 -3.66
CA MET A 85 13.01 6.05 -3.34
C MET A 85 12.81 4.69 -4.02
N ALA A 86 13.84 4.18 -4.68
CA ALA A 86 13.76 2.92 -5.41
C ALA A 86 13.61 1.72 -4.45
N LEU A 87 12.58 0.91 -4.67
CA LEU A 87 12.30 -0.30 -3.89
C LEU A 87 11.66 -1.36 -4.78
N ASP A 88 12.33 -2.50 -4.94
CA ASP A 88 11.75 -3.72 -5.48
C ASP A 88 11.58 -4.77 -4.38
N LEU A 89 10.34 -5.07 -4.02
CA LEU A 89 10.03 -6.09 -3.01
C LEU A 89 10.27 -7.51 -3.53
N ALA A 90 10.44 -7.71 -4.84
CA ALA A 90 10.81 -8.99 -5.45
C ALA A 90 12.32 -9.30 -5.37
N SER A 91 13.12 -8.41 -4.75
CA SER A 91 14.55 -8.59 -4.53
C SER A 91 14.92 -8.21 -3.09
N LEU A 92 15.35 -9.17 -2.26
CA LEU A 92 15.74 -8.85 -0.87
C LEU A 92 16.96 -7.94 -0.83
N SER A 93 17.87 -8.05 -1.81
CA SER A 93 18.99 -7.12 -1.95
C SER A 93 18.53 -5.68 -2.23
N SER A 94 17.49 -5.49 -3.04
CA SER A 94 16.85 -4.18 -3.25
C SER A 94 16.24 -3.63 -1.95
N VAL A 95 15.57 -4.49 -1.16
CA VAL A 95 15.01 -4.10 0.15
C VAL A 95 16.11 -3.65 1.12
N GLU A 96 17.23 -4.38 1.20
CA GLU A 96 18.37 -3.98 2.04
C GLU A 96 18.99 -2.67 1.60
N ASN A 97 19.22 -2.48 0.29
CA ASN A 97 19.74 -1.22 -0.26
C ASN A 97 18.81 -0.05 0.03
N PHE A 98 17.49 -0.24 -0.07
CA PHE A 98 16.50 0.77 0.32
C PHE A 98 16.63 1.13 1.79
N ILE A 99 16.72 0.14 2.68
CA ILE A 99 16.83 0.34 4.13
C ILE A 99 18.10 1.14 4.46
N GLU A 100 19.24 0.79 3.89
CA GLU A 100 20.51 1.49 4.15
C GLU A 100 20.47 2.92 3.59
N THR A 101 19.88 3.11 2.41
CA THR A 101 19.64 4.46 1.85
C THR A 101 18.75 5.29 2.79
N PHE A 102 17.66 4.71 3.29
CA PHE A 102 16.75 5.38 4.22
C PHE A 102 17.46 5.77 5.53
N LYS A 103 18.20 4.84 6.13
CA LYS A 103 19.01 5.10 7.34
C LYS A 103 20.04 6.20 7.13
N SER A 104 20.69 6.23 5.96
CA SER A 104 21.70 7.24 5.64
C SER A 104 21.15 8.67 5.65
N LYS A 105 19.86 8.86 5.35
CA LYS A 105 19.17 10.15 5.39
C LYS A 105 18.98 10.67 6.82
N LYS A 106 19.15 9.82 7.85
CA LYS A 106 18.95 10.15 9.28
C LYS A 106 17.61 10.84 9.55
N THR A 107 16.59 10.44 8.81
CA THR A 107 15.23 10.97 8.93
C THR A 107 14.41 10.12 9.89
N LYS A 108 13.43 10.75 10.54
CA LYS A 108 12.40 10.05 11.30
C LYS A 108 11.48 9.25 10.37
N LEU A 109 10.75 8.29 10.93
CA LEU A 109 9.69 7.52 10.27
C LEU A 109 8.50 7.37 11.23
N HIS A 110 7.39 8.02 10.89
CA HIS A 110 6.20 8.05 11.73
C HIS A 110 5.09 7.12 11.21
N LEU A 111 4.99 6.93 9.90
CA LEU A 111 4.01 6.01 9.31
C LEU A 111 4.69 5.16 8.24
N LEU A 112 4.59 3.85 8.38
CA LEU A 112 4.96 2.88 7.35
C LEU A 112 3.71 2.20 6.81
N LEU A 113 3.35 2.51 5.57
CA LEU A 113 2.24 1.89 4.85
C LEU A 113 2.77 0.83 3.87
N CYS A 114 2.62 -0.44 4.26
CA CYS A 114 2.93 -1.60 3.42
C CYS A 114 1.76 -1.87 2.47
N ASN A 115 1.66 -1.07 1.41
CA ASN A 115 0.57 -1.10 0.43
C ASN A 115 0.90 -1.90 -0.83
N ALA A 116 2.17 -1.93 -1.27
CA ALA A 116 2.55 -2.62 -2.49
C ALA A 116 2.10 -4.09 -2.47
N GLY A 117 1.70 -4.62 -3.63
CA GLY A 117 1.34 -6.01 -3.71
C GLY A 117 0.92 -6.44 -5.10
N ILE A 118 0.97 -7.75 -5.31
CA ILE A 118 0.51 -8.44 -6.50
C ILE A 118 -0.51 -9.51 -6.11
N ALA A 119 -1.40 -9.88 -7.02
CA ALA A 119 -2.44 -10.86 -6.77
C ALA A 119 -2.56 -11.82 -7.95
N MET A 120 -2.98 -13.06 -7.68
CA MET A 120 -3.28 -14.05 -8.73
C MET A 120 -2.16 -14.26 -9.77
N HIS A 121 -0.91 -14.04 -9.38
CA HIS A 121 0.23 -14.20 -10.26
C HIS A 121 0.40 -15.67 -10.64
N PRO A 122 0.76 -16.01 -11.90
CA PRO A 122 1.23 -17.35 -12.23
C PRO A 122 2.38 -17.78 -11.29
N LEU A 123 2.56 -19.08 -11.10
CA LEU A 123 3.69 -19.61 -10.35
C LEU A 123 4.99 -19.07 -10.94
N GLU A 124 5.68 -18.24 -10.18
CA GLU A 124 6.94 -17.61 -10.50
C GLU A 124 7.75 -17.48 -9.20
N TYR A 125 9.07 -17.57 -9.33
CA TYR A 125 10.00 -17.41 -8.23
C TYR A 125 10.84 -16.17 -8.47
N THR A 126 11.10 -15.44 -7.38
CA THR A 126 12.04 -14.33 -7.37
C THR A 126 13.49 -14.81 -7.51
N GLU A 127 14.42 -13.88 -7.70
CA GLU A 127 15.86 -14.17 -7.66
C GLU A 127 16.32 -14.76 -6.32
N ASP A 128 15.59 -14.45 -5.24
CA ASP A 128 15.83 -14.99 -3.90
C ASP A 128 15.28 -16.42 -3.69
N GLY A 129 14.61 -16.98 -4.71
CA GLY A 129 14.10 -18.35 -4.71
C GLY A 129 12.77 -18.55 -3.97
N PHE A 130 12.02 -17.50 -3.71
CA PHE A 130 10.69 -17.56 -3.08
C PHE A 130 9.57 -17.33 -4.10
N GLU A 131 8.41 -17.94 -3.86
CA GLU A 131 7.21 -17.64 -4.65
C GLU A 131 6.91 -16.13 -4.64
N ILE A 132 6.64 -15.57 -5.82
CA ILE A 132 6.62 -14.14 -6.04
C ILE A 132 5.58 -13.40 -5.18
N MET A 133 4.36 -13.93 -5.01
CA MET A 133 3.35 -13.28 -4.17
C MET A 133 3.73 -13.35 -2.69
N PHE A 134 4.25 -14.48 -2.22
CA PHE A 134 4.77 -14.62 -0.87
C PHE A 134 5.88 -13.60 -0.59
N GLN A 135 6.83 -13.43 -1.51
CA GLN A 135 7.90 -12.48 -1.30
C GLN A 135 7.43 -11.03 -1.38
N VAL A 136 6.79 -10.64 -2.48
CA VAL A 136 6.39 -9.25 -2.72
C VAL A 136 5.39 -8.76 -1.67
N ASN A 137 4.37 -9.57 -1.36
CA ASN A 137 3.33 -9.13 -0.44
C ASN A 137 3.75 -9.24 1.02
N TYR A 138 4.55 -10.26 1.37
CA TYR A 138 4.87 -10.57 2.77
C TYR A 138 6.36 -10.45 3.09
N LEU A 139 7.26 -11.27 2.55
CA LEU A 139 8.67 -11.31 3.02
C LEU A 139 9.40 -9.98 2.89
N GLY A 140 9.26 -9.29 1.75
CA GLY A 140 9.89 -7.99 1.53
C GLY A 140 9.40 -6.95 2.54
N HIS A 141 8.09 -6.91 2.80
CA HIS A 141 7.52 -6.04 3.84
C HIS A 141 7.92 -6.46 5.25
N PHE A 142 8.02 -7.76 5.53
CA PHE A 142 8.48 -8.28 6.81
C PHE A 142 9.90 -7.79 7.12
N LEU A 143 10.81 -7.90 6.14
CA LEU A 143 12.16 -7.38 6.25
C LEU A 143 12.18 -5.86 6.44
N LEU A 144 11.43 -5.13 5.61
CA LEU A 144 11.31 -3.67 5.67
C LEU A 144 10.83 -3.19 7.06
N VAL A 145 9.73 -3.76 7.55
CA VAL A 145 9.18 -3.46 8.88
C VAL A 145 10.20 -3.76 9.97
N THR A 146 10.80 -4.96 9.96
CA THR A 146 11.74 -5.38 11.00
C THR A 146 12.95 -4.46 11.09
N LYS A 147 13.46 -4.00 9.95
CA LYS A 147 14.69 -3.20 9.89
C LYS A 147 14.47 -1.71 10.10
N LEU A 148 13.26 -1.20 9.82
CA LEU A 148 12.90 0.20 10.06
C LEU A 148 12.26 0.43 11.43
N LEU A 149 11.78 -0.63 12.10
CA LEU A 149 11.15 -0.55 13.42
C LEU A 149 11.99 0.21 14.47
N PRO A 150 13.33 0.02 14.60
CA PRO A 150 14.12 0.80 15.53
C PRO A 150 14.03 2.32 15.28
N ILE A 151 14.07 2.74 14.02
CA ILE A 151 13.93 4.15 13.64
C ILE A 151 12.56 4.68 14.03
N MET A 152 11.51 3.87 13.85
CA MET A 152 10.15 4.25 14.24
C MET A 152 10.02 4.42 15.76
N LEU A 153 10.62 3.52 16.54
CA LEU A 153 10.68 3.64 18.00
C LEU A 153 11.36 4.95 18.43
N ASP A 154 12.39 5.38 17.72
CA ASP A 154 13.13 6.62 18.00
C ASP A 154 12.48 7.90 17.42
N SER A 155 11.41 7.78 16.61
CA SER A 155 10.86 8.91 15.84
C SER A 155 9.95 9.83 16.65
N GLY A 156 9.43 9.38 17.80
CA GLY A 156 8.52 10.13 18.67
C GLY A 156 7.13 9.49 18.75
N GLU A 157 6.14 10.20 19.28
CA GLU A 157 4.84 9.62 19.61
C GLU A 157 3.95 9.30 18.40
N ASP A 158 3.03 8.36 18.57
CA ASP A 158 2.03 7.94 17.58
C ASP A 158 2.64 7.50 16.23
N CYS A 159 3.59 6.56 16.30
CA CYS A 159 4.12 5.89 15.13
C CYS A 159 3.21 4.72 14.73
N ARG A 160 3.04 4.48 13.43
CA ARG A 160 2.07 3.52 12.92
C ARG A 160 2.64 2.68 11.79
N ILE A 161 2.41 1.38 11.85
CA ILE A 161 2.63 0.45 10.74
C ILE A 161 1.25 -0.01 10.27
N VAL A 162 0.99 0.14 8.98
CA VAL A 162 -0.28 -0.28 8.36
C VAL A 162 0.02 -1.29 7.26
N LEU A 163 -0.53 -2.50 7.41
CA LEU A 163 -0.43 -3.57 6.42
C LEU A 163 -1.71 -3.62 5.58
N VAL A 164 -1.60 -3.45 4.26
CA VAL A 164 -2.77 -3.52 3.36
C VAL A 164 -3.02 -4.98 2.98
N SER A 165 -3.97 -5.59 3.68
CA SER A 165 -4.40 -6.98 3.49
C SER A 165 -5.63 -7.10 2.57
N SER A 166 -6.26 -8.27 2.53
CA SER A 166 -7.42 -8.57 1.68
C SER A 166 -8.33 -9.63 2.30
N ASP A 167 -9.64 -9.58 2.07
CA ASP A 167 -10.57 -10.68 2.34
C ASP A 167 -10.18 -12.00 1.65
N ALA A 168 -9.28 -11.98 0.65
CA ALA A 168 -8.68 -13.19 0.12
C ALA A 168 -7.98 -14.05 1.19
N HIS A 169 -7.61 -13.48 2.35
CA HIS A 169 -7.12 -14.27 3.49
C HIS A 169 -8.11 -15.35 3.96
N LEU A 170 -9.41 -15.20 3.71
CA LEU A 170 -10.42 -16.23 4.02
C LEU A 170 -10.25 -17.51 3.17
N THR A 171 -9.51 -17.44 2.06
CA THR A 171 -9.18 -18.60 1.20
C THR A 171 -7.85 -19.25 1.55
N SER A 172 -7.19 -18.77 2.61
CA SER A 172 -5.84 -19.18 2.97
C SER A 172 -5.80 -20.52 3.71
N SER A 173 -4.62 -21.14 3.68
CA SER A 173 -4.21 -22.21 4.58
C SER A 173 -2.85 -21.82 5.16
N PHE A 174 -2.73 -21.76 6.48
CA PHE A 174 -1.46 -21.47 7.12
C PHE A 174 -0.49 -22.65 6.93
N ASP A 175 0.59 -22.43 6.18
CA ASP A 175 1.66 -23.41 5.99
C ASP A 175 2.94 -22.68 5.56
N LEU A 176 3.87 -22.48 6.49
CA LEU A 176 5.11 -21.76 6.23
C LEU A 176 6.09 -22.53 5.35
N GLU A 177 6.04 -23.87 5.37
CA GLU A 177 6.92 -24.70 4.54
C GLU A 177 6.49 -24.60 3.07
N LYS A 178 5.18 -24.63 2.81
CA LYS A 178 4.60 -24.45 1.47
C LYS A 178 4.53 -22.98 1.03
N ALA A 179 4.59 -22.02 1.96
CA ALA A 179 4.56 -20.60 1.66
C ALA A 179 5.64 -20.18 0.66
N GLN A 180 6.80 -20.85 0.70
CA GLN A 180 7.93 -20.60 -0.19
C GLN A 180 7.66 -21.04 -1.65
N GLY A 181 6.53 -21.70 -1.93
CA GLY A 181 6.17 -22.24 -3.24
C GLY A 181 6.88 -23.55 -3.59
N LYS A 182 7.80 -24.02 -2.74
CA LYS A 182 8.55 -25.27 -2.95
C LYS A 182 7.57 -26.42 -3.17
N HIS A 183 7.87 -27.25 -4.18
CA HIS A 183 7.09 -28.44 -4.59
C HIS A 183 5.80 -28.19 -5.39
N HIS A 184 5.58 -26.97 -5.91
CA HIS A 184 4.47 -26.71 -6.84
C HIS A 184 4.87 -26.85 -8.32
N THR A 185 3.93 -27.40 -9.11
CA THR A 185 3.96 -27.36 -10.56
C THR A 185 2.93 -26.34 -11.06
N LYS A 186 3.00 -25.96 -12.33
CA LYS A 186 2.03 -25.00 -12.90
C LYS A 186 0.60 -25.52 -12.83
N GLU A 187 0.41 -26.84 -12.86
CA GLU A 187 -0.88 -27.53 -12.86
C GLU A 187 -1.52 -27.59 -11.47
N ASN A 188 -0.72 -27.60 -10.39
CA ASN A 188 -1.23 -27.75 -9.03
C ASN A 188 -1.23 -26.42 -8.23
N PHE A 189 -0.70 -25.34 -8.81
CA PHE A 189 -0.57 -24.05 -8.13
C PHE A 189 -1.90 -23.29 -8.08
N LYS A 190 -2.44 -23.15 -6.86
CA LYS A 190 -3.70 -22.44 -6.61
C LYS A 190 -3.43 -20.96 -6.34
N ARG A 191 -3.42 -20.15 -7.42
CA ARG A 191 -3.09 -18.71 -7.36
C ARG A 191 -3.88 -17.94 -6.29
N LEU A 192 -5.18 -18.19 -6.17
CA LEU A 192 -6.04 -17.52 -5.17
C LEU A 192 -5.65 -17.88 -3.75
N GLN A 193 -5.37 -19.16 -3.50
CA GLN A 193 -4.93 -19.63 -2.19
C GLN A 193 -3.58 -19.02 -1.83
N TYR A 194 -2.61 -18.96 -2.75
CA TYR A 194 -1.30 -18.36 -2.48
C TYR A 194 -1.36 -16.85 -2.24
N TYR A 195 -2.18 -16.15 -3.01
CA TYR A 195 -2.49 -14.75 -2.72
C TYR A 195 -3.11 -14.61 -1.32
N GLY A 196 -4.14 -15.42 -1.01
CA GLY A 196 -4.79 -15.46 0.30
C GLY A 196 -3.81 -15.73 1.44
N ASN A 197 -2.90 -16.69 1.28
CA ASN A 197 -1.84 -17.01 2.24
C ASN A 197 -0.96 -15.79 2.50
N SER A 198 -0.51 -15.10 1.44
CA SER A 198 0.30 -13.89 1.60
C SER A 198 -0.39 -12.80 2.42
N LYS A 199 -1.72 -12.68 2.29
CA LYS A 199 -2.56 -11.73 3.03
C LYS A 199 -2.85 -12.17 4.46
N LEU A 200 -2.98 -13.48 4.70
CA LEU A 200 -3.01 -14.06 6.05
C LEU A 200 -1.71 -13.76 6.81
N TYR A 201 -0.55 -13.95 6.16
CA TYR A 201 0.75 -13.71 6.82
C TYR A 201 0.93 -12.26 7.27
N GLN A 202 0.42 -11.29 6.51
CA GLN A 202 0.36 -9.89 6.94
C GLN A 202 -0.49 -9.70 8.20
N ILE A 203 -1.69 -10.30 8.28
CA ILE A 203 -2.56 -10.23 9.46
C ILE A 203 -1.88 -10.87 10.67
N MET A 204 -1.25 -12.03 10.48
CA MET A 204 -0.51 -12.71 11.54
C MET A 204 0.69 -11.89 12.04
N GLN A 205 1.43 -11.25 11.12
CA GLN A 205 2.52 -10.33 11.47
C GLN A 205 2.01 -9.17 12.30
N MET A 206 0.86 -8.58 11.96
CA MET A 206 0.22 -7.53 12.76
C MET A 206 -0.04 -8.02 14.18
N TYR A 207 -0.71 -9.17 14.37
CA TYR A 207 -0.96 -9.70 15.72
C TYR A 207 0.33 -9.98 16.49
N CYS A 208 1.35 -10.51 15.83
CA CYS A 208 2.64 -10.81 16.45
C CYS A 208 3.39 -9.54 16.86
N LEU A 209 3.43 -8.51 16.01
CA LEU A 209 4.09 -7.24 16.31
C LEU A 209 3.32 -6.46 17.37
N ASN A 210 1.98 -6.42 17.28
CA ASN A 210 1.17 -5.72 18.28
C ASN A 210 1.39 -6.27 19.70
N ARG A 211 1.56 -7.60 19.85
CA ARG A 211 1.93 -8.21 21.14
C ARG A 211 3.34 -7.83 21.62
N ARG A 212 4.31 -7.69 20.70
CA ARG A 212 5.71 -7.36 21.04
C ARG A 212 5.93 -5.88 21.29
N LEU A 213 5.09 -5.04 20.70
CA LEU A 213 5.18 -3.58 20.75
C LEU A 213 4.21 -2.97 21.78
N GLN A 214 3.65 -3.81 22.65
CA GLN A 214 2.85 -3.32 23.78
C GLN A 214 3.65 -2.31 24.60
N ASN A 215 3.02 -1.20 24.94
CA ASN A 215 3.62 -0.08 25.69
C ASN A 215 4.77 0.65 24.95
N THR A 216 4.86 0.51 23.63
CA THR A 216 5.71 1.38 22.79
C THR A 216 4.89 2.48 22.13
N ASN A 217 5.57 3.43 21.49
CA ASN A 217 4.99 4.48 20.64
C ASN A 217 4.54 3.97 19.26
N VAL A 218 4.74 2.70 18.93
CA VAL A 218 4.43 2.12 17.62
C VAL A 218 3.20 1.23 17.71
N THR A 219 2.17 1.55 16.92
CA THR A 219 0.99 0.68 16.72
C THR A 219 1.07 -0.04 15.37
N VAL A 220 0.52 -1.25 15.31
CA VAL A 220 0.49 -2.04 14.07
C VAL A 220 -0.95 -2.46 13.77
N ASN A 221 -1.44 -2.07 12.60
CA ASN A 221 -2.79 -2.36 12.15
C ASN A 221 -2.78 -3.01 10.77
N SER A 222 -3.82 -3.79 10.48
CA SER A 222 -4.06 -4.36 9.15
C SER A 222 -5.42 -3.90 8.65
N ILE A 223 -5.49 -3.52 7.37
CA ILE A 223 -6.74 -3.06 6.75
C ILE A 223 -7.08 -3.93 5.54
N HIS A 224 -8.37 -4.10 5.25
CA HIS A 224 -8.85 -4.59 3.97
C HIS A 224 -9.62 -3.45 3.26
N PRO A 225 -9.17 -2.98 2.10
CA PRO A 225 -9.79 -1.84 1.42
C PRO A 225 -11.08 -2.18 0.63
N GLY A 226 -11.57 -3.42 0.67
CA GLY A 226 -12.65 -3.86 -0.21
C GLY A 226 -12.19 -4.10 -1.66
N ILE A 227 -13.15 -4.15 -2.58
CA ILE A 227 -12.89 -4.19 -4.03
C ILE A 227 -12.64 -2.76 -4.51
N VAL A 228 -11.40 -2.46 -4.88
CA VAL A 228 -10.99 -1.15 -5.38
C VAL A 228 -10.41 -1.30 -6.78
N ASP A 229 -10.85 -0.46 -7.73
CA ASP A 229 -10.28 -0.43 -9.07
C ASP A 229 -8.85 0.12 -9.01
N THR A 230 -7.87 -0.79 -9.03
CA THR A 230 -6.45 -0.46 -9.00
C THR A 230 -5.71 -1.23 -10.07
N GLU A 231 -4.46 -0.89 -10.31
CA GLU A 231 -3.61 -1.60 -11.27
C GLU A 231 -3.30 -3.05 -10.88
N ILE A 232 -3.67 -3.51 -9.67
CA ILE A 232 -3.61 -4.93 -9.30
C ILE A 232 -4.39 -5.80 -10.31
N ASN A 233 -5.39 -5.21 -10.96
CA ASN A 233 -6.18 -5.81 -12.04
C ASN A 233 -5.32 -6.30 -13.22
N ARG A 234 -4.12 -5.74 -13.45
CA ARG A 234 -3.19 -6.21 -14.51
C ARG A 234 -2.75 -7.66 -14.28
N SER A 235 -2.61 -8.08 -13.02
CA SER A 235 -2.24 -9.46 -12.66
C SER A 235 -3.35 -10.48 -12.90
N PHE A 236 -4.56 -10.03 -13.27
CA PHE A 236 -5.70 -10.88 -13.62
C PHE A 236 -5.95 -10.95 -15.14
N SER A 237 -5.07 -10.37 -15.96
CA SER A 237 -5.30 -10.19 -17.40
C SER A 237 -5.49 -11.50 -18.17
N ASP A 238 -4.94 -12.62 -17.66
CA ASP A 238 -5.09 -13.97 -18.20
C ASP A 238 -6.28 -14.75 -17.57
N LEU A 239 -6.90 -14.25 -16.50
CA LEU A 239 -8.09 -14.85 -15.86
C LEU A 239 -9.38 -14.21 -16.37
N GLY A 240 -9.92 -14.72 -17.49
CA GLY A 240 -11.11 -14.18 -18.17
C GLY A 240 -12.34 -13.96 -17.27
N MET A 241 -12.57 -14.81 -16.28
CA MET A 241 -13.71 -14.71 -15.34
C MET A 241 -13.59 -13.51 -14.38
N TRP A 242 -12.38 -13.18 -13.93
CA TRP A 242 -12.13 -12.06 -13.02
C TRP A 242 -12.12 -10.72 -13.75
N LYS A 243 -11.62 -10.69 -15.00
CA LYS A 243 -11.76 -9.52 -15.88
C LYS A 243 -13.24 -9.12 -16.05
N MET A 244 -14.12 -10.11 -16.21
CA MET A 244 -15.57 -9.89 -16.30
C MET A 244 -16.16 -9.41 -14.97
N PHE A 245 -15.78 -10.01 -13.84
CA PHE A 245 -16.26 -9.60 -12.52
C PHE A 245 -15.87 -8.15 -12.18
N PHE A 246 -14.63 -7.73 -12.46
CA PHE A 246 -14.19 -6.34 -12.27
C PHE A 246 -14.83 -5.37 -13.27
N GLN A 247 -15.12 -5.79 -14.51
CA GLN A 247 -15.90 -4.96 -15.44
C GLN A 247 -17.32 -4.74 -14.93
N ILE A 248 -17.96 -5.79 -14.41
CA ILE A 248 -19.30 -5.69 -13.80
C ILE A 248 -19.26 -4.81 -12.55
N SER A 249 -18.25 -4.95 -11.69
CA SER A 249 -18.13 -4.09 -10.50
C SER A 249 -17.89 -2.62 -10.84
N LYS A 250 -17.17 -2.32 -11.94
CA LYS A 250 -17.02 -0.94 -12.47
C LYS A 250 -18.33 -0.38 -13.00
N ILE A 251 -19.13 -1.20 -13.69
CA ILE A 251 -20.45 -0.80 -14.20
C ILE A 251 -21.40 -0.52 -13.02
N ILE A 252 -21.42 -1.40 -12.02
CA ILE A 252 -22.24 -1.22 -10.81
C ILE A 252 -21.79 0.03 -10.03
N GLY A 253 -20.48 0.26 -9.91
CA GLY A 253 -19.92 1.48 -9.32
C GLY A 253 -20.39 2.75 -10.03
N LYS A 254 -20.26 2.80 -11.36
CA LYS A 254 -20.74 3.93 -12.18
C LYS A 254 -22.25 4.13 -12.12
N CYS A 255 -23.04 3.05 -12.12
CA CYS A 255 -24.49 3.14 -11.97
C CYS A 255 -24.88 3.72 -10.61
N LEU A 256 -24.19 3.34 -9.54
CA LEU A 256 -24.41 3.92 -8.23
C LEU A 256 -24.06 5.42 -8.21
N ASP A 257 -22.96 5.84 -8.83
CA ASP A 257 -22.58 7.27 -8.92
C ASP A 257 -23.65 8.10 -9.67
N ILE A 258 -24.24 7.58 -10.75
CA ILE A 258 -25.35 8.21 -11.49
C ILE A 258 -26.62 8.36 -10.62
N PHE A 259 -26.90 7.39 -9.74
CA PHE A 259 -28.02 7.45 -8.78
C PHE A 259 -27.78 8.47 -7.65
N TYR A 260 -26.53 8.78 -7.31
CA TYR A 260 -26.19 9.81 -6.32
C TYR A 260 -26.23 11.22 -6.92
N GLU A 261 -25.79 11.42 -8.16
CA GLU A 261 -25.92 12.72 -8.85
C GLU A 261 -27.39 13.12 -9.06
N THR A 262 -28.27 12.16 -9.35
CA THR A 262 -29.71 12.44 -9.50
C THR A 262 -30.41 12.83 -8.19
N ARG A 263 -29.85 12.49 -7.02
CA ARG A 263 -30.40 12.92 -5.72
C ARG A 263 -29.97 14.33 -5.31
N GLN A 264 -28.86 14.86 -5.79
CA GLN A 264 -28.45 16.25 -5.50
C GLN A 264 -29.13 17.30 -6.38
N ILE A 265 -29.83 16.89 -7.45
CA ILE A 265 -30.59 17.80 -8.32
C ILE A 265 -32.01 18.06 -7.76
N GLN A 266 -32.42 17.36 -6.69
CA GLN A 266 -33.75 17.49 -6.08
C GLN A 266 -33.77 18.05 -4.63
N SER A 267 -32.66 18.62 -4.14
CA SER A 267 -32.59 19.33 -2.85
C SER A 267 -32.13 20.77 -3.04
#